data_AF-A0A1G7V698-F1
#
_entry.id   AF-A0A1G7V698-F1
#
_cell.length_a   1.000
_cell.length_b   1.000
_cell.length_c   1.000
_cell.angle_alpha   90.00
_cell.angle_beta   90.00
_cell.angle_gamma   90.00
#
_symmetry.space_group_name_H-M   'P 1'
#
loop_
_entity.id
_entity.type
_entity.pdbx_description
1 polymer ?
#
loop_
_entity_poly.entity_id
_entity_poly.type
_entity_poly.pdbx_seq_one_letter_code
_entity_poly.pdbx_strand_id
1 'polypeptide(L)'
;MNTSALDRLAPTTSMGAVTLLVGDLDGMTRYYRDVVTLAVLDAAGDTVTLGRAGRPIVVLRHEPSLRHAPAGAAGLFHTAILFESQTALAAALFSLAQHAPQSFTGSADHLVSQAFYATDPEGNGIELYWDRERTAWSWTHGQVEMDTLYLDPNAFLREHLTNAAAQGASADDAASVGHVHLSVGDVRTAREFYVDALGFDVTAELGGSALFVSAGGYHHHMAMNVWNSRGAGPRMPALGLGRVDLALPDQDSLGELGERLSHHGVQIADDGRTVSFTDPWRNVLHAAVR
;
A
#
# COMPACT_ATOMS: atom_id res chain seq x y z
N MET A 1 -9.35 -8.06 31.45
CA MET A 1 -8.74 -9.30 30.93
C MET A 1 -7.56 -8.85 30.09
N ASN A 2 -6.37 -9.35 30.39
CA ASN A 2 -5.13 -9.02 29.67
C ASN A 2 -5.28 -9.58 28.24
N THR A 3 -5.52 -8.72 27.25
CA THR A 3 -5.41 -9.07 25.83
C THR A 3 -3.95 -9.41 25.58
N SER A 4 -3.63 -10.70 25.66
CA SER A 4 -2.25 -11.18 25.52
C SER A 4 -1.76 -10.95 24.09
N ALA A 5 -0.45 -10.87 23.91
CA ALA A 5 0.21 -10.70 22.62
C ALA A 5 -0.18 -11.73 21.51
N LEU A 6 -0.95 -12.76 21.86
CA LEU A 6 -1.50 -13.79 20.94
C LEU A 6 -2.67 -13.29 20.06
N ASP A 7 -3.28 -12.13 20.36
CA ASP A 7 -4.43 -11.61 19.59
C ASP A 7 -4.03 -10.64 18.45
N ARG A 8 -2.73 -10.41 18.23
CA ARG A 8 -2.22 -9.43 17.25
C ARG A 8 -1.42 -10.09 16.14
N LEU A 9 -1.32 -9.39 15.02
CA LEU A 9 -0.40 -9.76 13.94
C LEU A 9 1.04 -9.72 14.43
N ALA A 10 1.84 -10.66 13.94
CA ALA A 10 3.24 -10.74 14.29
C ALA A 10 3.96 -9.40 14.00
N PRO A 11 4.81 -8.89 14.91
CA PRO A 11 5.39 -7.54 14.79
C PRO A 11 6.18 -7.27 13.50
N THR A 12 6.74 -8.31 12.88
CA THR A 12 7.52 -8.20 11.64
C THR A 12 6.69 -8.51 10.39
N THR A 13 5.36 -8.54 10.52
CA THR A 13 4.45 -8.56 9.36
C THR A 13 4.68 -7.31 8.53
N SER A 14 4.72 -7.46 7.21
CA SER A 14 4.92 -6.37 6.27
C SER A 14 3.99 -6.51 5.07
N MET A 15 3.94 -5.50 4.21
CA MET A 15 3.16 -5.57 2.97
C MET A 15 3.92 -6.36 1.90
N GLY A 16 3.17 -7.23 1.22
CA GLY A 16 3.57 -7.85 -0.04
C GLY A 16 3.21 -6.98 -1.23
N ALA A 17 3.37 -7.53 -2.44
CA ALA A 17 3.01 -6.81 -3.66
C ALA A 17 1.50 -6.60 -3.75
N VAL A 18 1.09 -5.46 -4.33
CA VAL A 18 -0.33 -5.20 -4.63
C VAL A 18 -0.63 -5.70 -6.03
N THR A 19 -1.70 -6.47 -6.19
CA THR A 19 -2.19 -6.84 -7.52
C THR A 19 -3.19 -5.79 -8.00
N LEU A 20 -2.98 -5.26 -9.21
CA LEU A 20 -3.91 -4.39 -9.92
C LEU A 20 -4.51 -5.12 -11.12
N LEU A 21 -5.82 -5.01 -11.27
CA LEU A 21 -6.54 -5.44 -12.45
C LEU A 21 -6.54 -4.30 -13.46
N VAL A 22 -5.96 -4.52 -14.62
CA VAL A 22 -5.67 -3.47 -15.61
C VAL A 22 -6.32 -3.73 -16.95
N GLY A 23 -6.80 -2.67 -17.60
CA GLY A 23 -7.40 -2.72 -18.93
C GLY A 23 -6.38 -2.67 -20.06
N ASP A 24 -5.27 -1.95 -19.87
CA ASP A 24 -4.14 -1.84 -20.80
C ASP A 24 -2.85 -2.28 -20.11
N LEU A 25 -2.55 -3.58 -20.17
CA LEU A 25 -1.37 -4.16 -19.53
C LEU A 25 -0.07 -3.51 -20.02
N ASP A 26 0.04 -3.23 -21.32
CA ASP A 26 1.25 -2.64 -21.91
C ASP A 26 1.44 -1.19 -21.47
N GLY A 27 0.36 -0.40 -21.46
CA GLY A 27 0.35 0.98 -20.98
C GLY A 27 0.73 1.07 -19.50
N MET A 28 0.12 0.23 -18.68
CA MET A 28 0.40 0.17 -17.24
C MET A 28 1.83 -0.31 -16.96
N THR A 29 2.30 -1.33 -17.69
CA THR A 29 3.69 -1.82 -17.57
C THR A 29 4.69 -0.72 -17.91
N ARG A 30 4.50 0.02 -19.00
CA ARG A 30 5.36 1.16 -19.35
C ARG A 30 5.32 2.24 -18.28
N TYR A 31 4.15 2.56 -17.72
CA TYR A 31 4.05 3.57 -16.68
C TYR A 31 4.84 3.18 -15.42
N TYR A 32 4.61 1.98 -14.87
CA TYR A 32 5.34 1.55 -13.68
C TYR A 32 6.84 1.38 -13.92
N ARG A 33 7.25 0.98 -15.14
CA ARG A 33 8.66 0.85 -15.50
C ARG A 33 9.34 2.20 -15.70
N ASP A 34 8.80 3.03 -16.58
CA ASP A 34 9.47 4.23 -17.09
C ASP A 34 9.21 5.45 -16.20
N VAL A 35 8.02 5.54 -15.59
CA VAL A 35 7.64 6.69 -14.74
C VAL A 35 7.96 6.41 -13.27
N VAL A 36 7.53 5.27 -12.74
CA VAL A 36 7.72 4.91 -11.32
C VAL A 36 9.11 4.30 -11.05
N THR A 37 9.86 3.98 -12.10
CA THR A 37 11.23 3.42 -12.04
C THR A 37 11.31 2.00 -11.45
N LEU A 38 10.30 1.17 -11.72
CA LEU A 38 10.33 -0.25 -11.39
C LEU A 38 10.95 -1.08 -12.51
N ALA A 39 11.57 -2.20 -12.17
CA ALA A 39 12.00 -3.22 -13.12
C ALA A 39 10.89 -4.26 -13.33
N VAL A 40 10.77 -4.78 -14.56
CA VAL A 40 9.98 -5.99 -14.81
C VAL A 40 10.76 -7.18 -14.26
N LEU A 41 10.20 -7.86 -13.27
CA LEU A 41 10.79 -9.04 -12.63
C LEU A 41 10.33 -10.34 -13.30
N ASP A 42 9.07 -10.37 -13.71
CA ASP A 42 8.47 -11.50 -14.42
C ASP A 42 7.36 -11.01 -15.35
N ALA A 43 7.16 -11.72 -16.46
CA ALA A 43 6.10 -11.45 -17.42
C ALA A 43 5.64 -12.76 -18.05
N ALA A 44 4.44 -13.21 -17.68
CA ALA A 44 3.89 -14.49 -18.08
C ALA A 44 2.38 -14.38 -18.36
N GLY A 45 1.99 -14.76 -19.59
CA GLY A 45 0.58 -14.76 -19.99
C GLY A 45 -0.05 -13.36 -19.91
N ASP A 46 -1.05 -13.23 -19.05
CA ASP A 46 -1.82 -12.00 -18.80
C ASP A 46 -1.30 -11.20 -17.60
N THR A 47 -0.13 -11.55 -17.06
CA THR A 47 0.38 -11.02 -15.81
C THR A 47 1.81 -10.50 -15.97
N VAL A 48 2.08 -9.32 -15.40
CA VAL A 48 3.42 -8.73 -15.29
C VAL A 48 3.69 -8.35 -13.83
N THR A 49 4.82 -8.82 -13.30
CA THR A 49 5.29 -8.45 -11.96
C THR A 49 6.39 -7.42 -12.08
N LEU A 50 6.21 -6.25 -11.46
CA LEU A 50 7.21 -5.20 -11.37
C LEU A 50 7.66 -4.97 -9.93
N GLY A 51 8.92 -4.56 -9.77
CA GLY A 51 9.54 -4.34 -8.48
C GLY A 51 10.92 -3.73 -8.56
N ARG A 52 11.65 -3.71 -7.44
CA ARG A 52 13.03 -3.18 -7.37
C ARG A 52 13.89 -4.09 -6.52
N ALA A 53 15.17 -4.21 -6.86
CA ALA A 53 16.13 -5.11 -6.22
C ALA A 53 15.61 -6.56 -6.06
N GLY A 54 14.88 -7.05 -7.08
CA GLY A 54 14.28 -8.39 -7.07
C GLY A 54 13.05 -8.55 -6.17
N ARG A 55 12.62 -7.52 -5.45
CA ARG A 55 11.42 -7.54 -4.60
C ARG A 55 10.18 -7.10 -5.39
N PRO A 56 9.14 -7.93 -5.53
CA PRO A 56 7.87 -7.54 -6.14
C PRO A 56 7.19 -6.40 -5.38
N ILE A 57 6.64 -5.43 -6.12
CA ILE A 57 5.92 -4.26 -5.57
C ILE A 57 4.50 -4.21 -6.14
N VAL A 58 4.36 -4.37 -7.46
CA VAL A 58 3.06 -4.38 -8.14
C VAL A 58 2.98 -5.56 -9.09
N VAL A 59 1.83 -6.24 -9.09
CA VAL A 59 1.49 -7.27 -10.06
C VAL A 59 0.34 -6.74 -10.89
N LEU A 60 0.54 -6.61 -12.19
CA LEU A 60 -0.48 -6.17 -13.13
C LEU A 60 -1.11 -7.41 -13.75
N ARG A 61 -2.43 -7.56 -13.64
CA ARG A 61 -3.20 -8.63 -14.30
C ARG A 61 -4.18 -8.05 -15.31
N HIS A 62 -4.07 -8.48 -16.54
CA HIS A 62 -4.85 -7.96 -17.66
C HIS A 62 -6.31 -8.45 -17.62
N GLU A 63 -7.24 -7.52 -17.44
CA GLU A 63 -8.67 -7.77 -17.31
C GLU A 63 -9.46 -6.77 -18.20
N PRO A 64 -9.27 -6.77 -19.53
CA PRO A 64 -9.79 -5.74 -20.43
C PRO A 64 -11.33 -5.72 -20.53
N SER A 65 -11.97 -6.78 -20.03
CA SER A 65 -13.44 -6.86 -19.96
C SER A 65 -14.03 -6.04 -18.81
N LEU A 66 -13.23 -5.72 -17.78
CA LEU A 66 -13.68 -4.93 -16.64
C LEU A 66 -13.85 -3.45 -17.02
N ARG A 67 -14.48 -2.71 -16.13
CA ARG A 67 -14.67 -1.26 -16.22
C ARG A 67 -14.12 -0.61 -14.96
N HIS A 68 -13.83 0.68 -15.02
CA HIS A 68 -13.50 1.44 -13.81
C HIS A 68 -14.68 1.41 -12.82
N ALA A 69 -14.34 1.39 -11.53
CA ALA A 69 -15.33 1.52 -10.48
C ALA A 69 -16.01 2.89 -10.57
N PRO A 70 -17.31 2.99 -10.23
CA PRO A 70 -17.98 4.29 -10.18
C PRO A 70 -17.37 5.17 -9.08
N ALA A 71 -17.53 6.48 -9.22
CA ALA A 71 -17.12 7.43 -8.19
C ALA A 71 -17.77 7.08 -6.83
N GLY A 72 -16.97 7.09 -5.78
CA GLY A 72 -17.37 6.77 -4.42
C GLY A 72 -17.57 5.28 -4.12
N ALA A 73 -17.14 4.38 -5.00
CA ALA A 73 -17.00 2.97 -4.68
C ALA A 73 -15.88 2.70 -3.65
N ALA A 74 -15.99 1.58 -2.94
CA ALA A 74 -14.89 1.05 -2.14
C ALA A 74 -13.82 0.39 -3.04
N GLY A 75 -12.56 0.40 -2.61
CA GLY A 75 -11.43 -0.14 -3.36
C GLY A 75 -10.11 0.52 -3.00
N LEU A 76 -9.16 0.54 -3.94
CA LEU A 76 -7.87 1.20 -3.74
C LEU A 76 -8.06 2.73 -3.66
N PHE A 77 -7.45 3.34 -2.66
CA PHE A 77 -7.18 4.77 -2.66
C PHE A 77 -5.77 5.02 -3.22
N HIS A 78 -4.73 4.43 -2.62
CA HIS A 78 -3.41 4.38 -3.23
C HIS A 78 -2.57 3.18 -2.77
N THR A 79 -1.56 2.84 -3.58
CA THR A 79 -0.44 1.98 -3.17
C THR A 79 0.78 2.86 -2.87
N ALA A 80 1.41 2.68 -1.71
CA ALA A 80 2.57 3.47 -1.32
C ALA A 80 3.87 2.66 -1.43
N ILE A 81 4.79 3.18 -2.23
CA ILE A 81 6.08 2.61 -2.54
C ILE A 81 7.13 3.33 -1.68
N LEU A 82 7.69 2.58 -0.74
CA LEU A 82 8.74 3.00 0.17
C LEU A 82 10.10 2.83 -0.49
N PHE A 83 10.85 3.93 -0.62
CA PHE A 83 12.25 3.94 -1.05
C PHE A 83 13.16 3.98 0.18
N GLU A 84 14.31 3.30 0.12
CA GLU A 84 15.26 3.25 1.25
C GLU A 84 16.06 4.55 1.43
N SER A 85 16.13 5.39 0.40
CA SER A 85 16.87 6.66 0.45
C SER A 85 16.09 7.80 -0.20
N GLN A 86 16.29 9.02 0.32
CA GLN A 86 15.76 10.24 -0.28
C GLN A 86 16.31 10.46 -1.71
N THR A 87 17.54 10.01 -2.00
CA THR A 87 18.11 10.07 -3.35
C THR A 87 17.39 9.17 -4.34
N ALA A 88 17.03 7.94 -3.94
CA ALA A 88 16.23 7.05 -4.77
C ALA A 88 14.82 7.59 -4.99
N LEU A 89 14.19 8.13 -3.94
CA LEU A 89 12.90 8.80 -4.05
C LEU A 89 12.97 10.03 -4.99
N ALA A 90 14.01 10.85 -4.87
CA ALA A 90 14.21 12.01 -5.73
C ALA A 90 14.38 11.62 -7.20
N ALA A 91 15.08 10.52 -7.48
CA ALA A 91 15.21 9.99 -8.84
C ALA A 91 13.86 9.53 -9.41
N ALA A 92 13.03 8.84 -8.62
CA ALA A 92 11.69 8.44 -9.04
C ALA A 92 10.77 9.64 -9.27
N LEU A 93 10.78 10.64 -8.38
CA LEU A 93 10.04 11.89 -8.54
C LEU A 93 10.50 12.67 -9.79
N PHE A 94 11.81 12.69 -10.04
CA PHE A 94 12.37 13.32 -11.24
C PHE A 94 11.92 12.60 -12.51
N SER A 95 11.92 11.27 -12.52
CA SER A 95 11.39 10.45 -13.62
C SER A 95 9.92 10.77 -13.89
N LEU A 96 9.11 10.84 -12.81
CA LEU A 96 7.71 11.21 -12.88
C LEU A 96 7.50 12.58 -13.53
N ALA A 97 8.26 13.59 -13.08
CA ALA A 97 8.19 14.94 -13.62
C ALA A 97 8.59 15.03 -15.10
N GLN A 98 9.53 14.19 -15.57
CA GLN A 98 9.96 14.18 -16.96
C GLN A 98 8.99 13.45 -17.90
N HIS A 99 8.45 12.31 -17.45
CA HIS A 99 7.71 11.40 -18.33
C HIS A 99 6.20 11.50 -18.20
N ALA A 100 5.68 11.90 -17.03
CA ALA A 100 4.25 12.02 -16.78
C ALA A 100 3.93 13.14 -15.78
N PRO A 101 4.33 14.41 -16.01
CA PRO A 101 4.07 15.49 -15.07
C PRO A 101 2.58 15.70 -14.75
N GLN A 102 1.69 15.37 -15.70
CA GLN A 102 0.24 15.43 -15.52
C GLN A 102 -0.31 14.39 -14.53
N SER A 103 0.46 13.35 -14.20
CA SER A 103 0.06 12.33 -13.22
C SER A 103 0.22 12.82 -11.78
N PHE A 104 1.05 13.84 -11.54
CA PHE A 104 1.34 14.35 -10.20
C PHE A 104 0.09 15.00 -9.57
N THR A 105 -0.26 14.58 -8.36
CA THR A 105 -1.48 15.03 -7.67
C THR A 105 -1.19 15.80 -6.38
N GLY A 106 0.02 15.67 -5.80
CA GLY A 106 0.39 16.43 -4.62
C GLY A 106 1.65 15.95 -3.93
N SER A 107 2.02 16.64 -2.84
CA SER A 107 3.15 16.29 -1.98
C SER A 107 2.82 16.65 -0.54
N ALA A 108 3.36 15.89 0.40
CA ALA A 108 3.17 16.13 1.82
C ALA A 108 4.35 15.64 2.66
N ASP A 109 4.63 16.36 3.74
CA ASP A 109 5.41 15.86 4.87
C ASP A 109 4.45 15.44 5.97
N HIS A 110 4.53 14.18 6.37
CA HIS A 110 3.63 13.55 7.34
C HIS A 110 4.21 13.48 8.75
N LEU A 111 5.31 14.18 9.03
CA LEU A 111 6.12 14.09 10.26
C LEU A 111 6.83 12.73 10.45
N VAL A 112 6.26 11.64 9.95
CA VAL A 112 6.84 10.29 9.90
C VAL A 112 7.51 9.99 8.57
N SER A 113 7.06 10.62 7.48
CA SER A 113 7.52 10.39 6.12
C SER A 113 7.43 11.63 5.24
N GLN A 114 8.13 11.58 4.10
CA GLN A 114 8.02 12.57 3.02
C GLN A 114 7.50 11.87 1.77
N ALA A 115 6.41 12.38 1.21
CA ALA A 115 5.62 11.69 0.21
C ALA A 115 5.26 12.56 -1.00
N PHE A 116 5.19 11.92 -2.16
CA PHE A 116 4.76 12.48 -3.44
C PHE A 116 3.70 11.60 -4.06
N TYR A 117 2.60 12.22 -4.48
CA TYR A 117 1.40 11.53 -4.95
C TYR A 117 1.25 11.68 -6.45
N ALA A 118 0.81 10.60 -7.07
CA ALA A 118 0.44 10.57 -8.46
C ALA A 118 -0.74 9.63 -8.72
N THR A 119 -1.28 9.71 -9.91
CA THR A 119 -2.32 8.81 -10.40
C THR A 119 -1.84 8.13 -11.67
N ASP A 120 -1.90 6.80 -11.71
CA ASP A 120 -1.53 6.05 -12.90
C ASP A 120 -2.53 6.26 -14.07
N PRO A 121 -2.21 5.79 -15.29
CA PRO A 121 -3.06 6.00 -16.47
C PRO A 121 -4.48 5.46 -16.34
N GLU A 122 -4.73 4.52 -15.42
CA GLU A 122 -6.04 3.91 -15.17
C GLU A 122 -6.73 4.46 -13.91
N GLY A 123 -6.17 5.50 -13.30
CA GLY A 123 -6.81 6.20 -12.19
C GLY A 123 -6.46 5.67 -10.80
N ASN A 124 -5.50 4.75 -10.66
CA ASN A 124 -5.09 4.28 -9.33
C ASN A 124 -4.11 5.27 -8.68
N GLY A 125 -4.35 5.59 -7.41
CA GLY A 125 -3.41 6.41 -6.64
C GLY A 125 -2.10 5.68 -6.38
N ILE A 126 -1.01 6.42 -6.46
CA ILE A 126 0.34 6.00 -6.11
C ILE A 126 0.91 7.04 -5.16
N GLU A 127 1.60 6.55 -4.14
CA GLU A 127 2.44 7.36 -3.26
C GLU A 127 3.88 6.87 -3.38
N LEU A 128 4.81 7.78 -3.68
CA LEU A 128 6.25 7.54 -3.64
C LEU A 128 6.76 8.22 -2.38
N TYR A 129 7.34 7.48 -1.45
CA TYR A 129 7.72 8.07 -0.18
C TYR A 129 8.99 7.47 0.43
N TRP A 130 9.51 8.20 1.42
CA TRP A 130 10.64 7.81 2.24
C TRP A 130 10.27 8.03 3.70
N ASP A 131 10.62 7.06 4.54
CA ASP A 131 10.40 7.11 5.97
C ASP A 131 11.53 7.81 6.70
N ARG A 132 11.17 8.69 7.62
CA ARG A 132 12.10 9.11 8.68
C ARG A 132 12.39 7.92 9.58
N GLU A 133 13.55 7.94 10.23
CA GLU A 133 13.87 6.93 11.24
C GLU A 133 12.78 6.84 12.30
N ARG A 134 12.40 5.61 12.70
CA ARG A 134 11.34 5.38 13.69
C ARG A 134 11.59 6.07 15.03
N THR A 135 12.86 6.27 15.38
CA THR A 135 13.32 6.99 16.59
C THR A 135 12.96 8.47 16.58
N ALA A 136 12.69 9.05 15.41
CA ALA A 136 12.24 10.42 15.25
C ALA A 136 10.71 10.57 15.33
N TRP A 137 9.96 9.46 15.35
CA TRP A 137 8.50 9.51 15.42
C TRP A 137 8.03 9.80 16.84
N SER A 138 7.06 10.71 16.94
CA SER A 138 6.41 11.05 18.21
C SER A 138 5.13 10.24 18.38
N TRP A 139 4.88 9.76 19.59
CA TRP A 139 3.70 8.99 19.95
C TRP A 139 3.00 9.62 21.14
N THR A 140 1.72 9.95 20.98
CA THR A 140 0.89 10.61 21.98
C THR A 140 -0.36 9.75 22.23
N HIS A 141 -0.54 9.29 23.47
CA HIS A 141 -1.65 8.41 23.86
C HIS A 141 -1.79 7.12 23.02
N GLY A 142 -0.66 6.55 22.59
CA GLY A 142 -0.64 5.33 21.76
C GLY A 142 -0.93 5.57 20.27
N GLN A 143 -1.07 6.84 19.85
CA GLN A 143 -1.18 7.19 18.43
C GLN A 143 0.10 7.88 17.95
N VAL A 144 0.55 7.53 16.74
CA VAL A 144 1.66 8.21 16.09
C VAL A 144 1.19 9.58 15.62
N GLU A 145 1.99 10.60 15.88
CA GLU A 145 1.70 11.96 15.43
C GLU A 145 1.97 12.07 13.93
N MET A 146 0.93 12.37 13.16
CA MET A 146 0.99 12.61 11.73
C MET A 146 0.27 13.91 11.39
N ASP A 147 0.77 14.60 10.37
CA ASP A 147 0.15 15.81 9.82
C ASP A 147 0.17 15.75 8.29
N THR A 148 -0.28 16.78 7.59
CA THR A 148 -0.14 16.94 6.13
C THR A 148 0.43 18.33 5.88
N LEU A 149 1.73 18.45 6.08
CA LEU A 149 2.45 19.71 5.87
C LEU A 149 2.87 19.83 4.41
N TYR A 150 2.95 21.08 3.92
CA TYR A 150 3.43 21.33 2.57
C TYR A 150 4.89 20.91 2.42
N LEU A 151 5.16 20.10 1.40
CA LEU A 151 6.50 19.69 0.98
C LEU A 151 6.75 20.22 -0.43
N ASP A 152 7.73 21.10 -0.63
CA ASP A 152 8.09 21.62 -1.96
C ASP A 152 8.84 20.53 -2.77
N PRO A 153 8.24 19.96 -3.83
CA PRO A 153 8.91 18.94 -4.64
C PRO A 153 10.17 19.47 -5.33
N ASN A 154 10.22 20.75 -5.69
CA ASN A 154 11.41 21.33 -6.32
C ASN A 154 12.55 21.51 -5.32
N ALA A 155 12.25 21.85 -4.07
CA ALA A 155 13.25 21.90 -3.01
C ALA A 155 13.81 20.50 -2.74
N PHE A 156 12.94 19.50 -2.62
CA PHE A 156 13.34 18.11 -2.42
C PHE A 156 14.26 17.61 -3.54
N LEU A 157 13.91 17.88 -4.81
CA LEU A 157 14.77 17.53 -5.94
C LEU A 157 16.12 18.25 -5.90
N ARG A 158 16.16 19.55 -5.60
CA ARG A 158 17.43 20.30 -5.48
C ARG A 158 18.35 19.75 -4.39
N GLU A 159 17.77 19.23 -3.31
CA GLU A 159 18.52 18.72 -2.17
C GLU A 159 19.03 17.29 -2.37
N HIS A 160 18.21 16.41 -2.96
CA HIS A 160 18.47 14.96 -2.94
C HIS A 160 18.75 14.34 -4.31
N LEU A 161 18.43 15.01 -5.42
CA LEU A 161 18.71 14.49 -6.76
C LEU A 161 20.17 14.72 -7.13
N THR A 162 20.93 13.63 -7.24
CA THR A 162 22.31 13.69 -7.77
C THR A 162 22.32 13.47 -9.29
N ASN A 163 23.35 13.96 -9.98
CA ASN A 163 23.52 13.72 -11.42
C ASN A 163 23.57 12.22 -11.76
N ALA A 164 24.19 11.41 -10.90
CA ALA A 164 24.25 9.97 -11.08
C ALA A 164 22.86 9.32 -10.93
N ALA A 165 22.10 9.71 -9.90
CA ALA A 165 20.75 9.21 -9.67
C ALA A 165 19.79 9.60 -10.80
N ALA A 166 19.90 10.83 -11.31
CA ALA A 166 19.15 11.30 -12.49
C ALA A 166 19.46 10.50 -13.78
N GLN A 167 20.63 9.85 -13.83
CA GLN A 167 21.06 8.97 -14.92
C GLN A 167 20.76 7.48 -14.63
N GLY A 168 20.01 7.18 -13.57
CA GLY A 168 19.59 5.82 -13.22
C GLY A 168 20.50 5.08 -12.24
N ALA A 169 21.50 5.72 -11.63
CA ALA A 169 22.42 5.04 -10.71
C ALA A 169 21.75 4.45 -9.46
N SER A 170 20.56 4.94 -9.08
CA SER A 170 19.77 4.38 -7.98
C SER A 170 18.73 3.36 -8.44
N ALA A 171 18.73 2.90 -9.69
CA ALA A 171 17.71 1.96 -10.18
C ALA A 171 17.71 0.61 -9.44
N ASP A 172 18.88 0.19 -8.94
CA ASP A 172 19.06 -1.05 -8.19
C ASP A 172 18.83 -0.90 -6.67
N ASP A 173 18.64 0.32 -6.16
CA ASP A 173 18.31 0.52 -4.74
C ASP A 173 16.96 -0.13 -4.45
N ALA A 174 16.83 -0.76 -3.28
CA ALA A 174 15.62 -1.46 -2.93
C ALA A 174 14.44 -0.51 -2.67
N ALA A 175 13.25 -1.02 -2.97
CA ALA A 175 11.98 -0.41 -2.61
C ALA A 175 10.99 -1.51 -2.27
N SER A 176 9.93 -1.16 -1.55
CA SER A 176 8.87 -2.09 -1.16
C SER A 176 7.52 -1.41 -1.15
N VAL A 177 6.44 -2.19 -1.10
CA VAL A 177 5.16 -1.64 -0.62
C VAL A 177 5.34 -1.39 0.88
N GLY A 178 5.16 -0.15 1.30
CA GLY A 178 5.18 0.18 2.72
C GLY A 178 3.77 0.20 3.30
N HIS A 179 2.83 0.81 2.58
CA HIS A 179 1.40 0.75 2.94
C HIS A 179 0.44 0.73 1.77
N VAL A 180 -0.78 0.28 2.06
CA VAL A 180 -1.92 0.32 1.14
C VAL A 180 -3.07 1.07 1.79
N HIS A 181 -3.60 2.06 1.09
CA HIS A 181 -4.73 2.85 1.57
C HIS A 181 -5.98 2.47 0.79
N LEU A 182 -7.04 2.14 1.50
CA LEU A 182 -8.32 1.71 0.96
C LEU A 182 -9.38 2.78 1.15
N SER A 183 -10.17 2.99 0.10
CA SER A 183 -11.46 3.67 0.18
C SER A 183 -12.49 2.66 0.69
N VAL A 184 -13.13 2.93 1.82
CA VAL A 184 -14.12 2.08 2.47
C VAL A 184 -15.42 2.86 2.72
N GLY A 185 -16.48 2.16 3.10
CA GLY A 185 -17.80 2.75 3.38
C GLY A 185 -17.97 3.32 4.78
N ASP A 186 -17.30 2.72 5.77
CA ASP A 186 -17.53 2.99 7.19
C ASP A 186 -16.29 2.63 8.03
N VAL A 187 -15.78 3.59 8.80
CA VAL A 187 -14.53 3.40 9.58
C VAL A 187 -14.72 2.45 10.75
N ARG A 188 -15.92 2.38 11.35
CA ARG A 188 -16.18 1.45 12.47
C ARG A 188 -16.16 0.01 11.99
N THR A 189 -16.82 -0.28 10.86
CA THR A 189 -16.78 -1.59 10.19
C THR A 189 -15.34 -1.95 9.81
N ALA A 190 -14.55 -0.98 9.36
CA ALA A 190 -13.14 -1.21 9.04
C ALA A 190 -12.35 -1.57 10.30
N ARG A 191 -12.63 -0.91 11.43
CA ARG A 191 -12.00 -1.21 12.71
C ARG A 191 -12.33 -2.63 13.19
N GLU A 192 -13.60 -3.01 13.16
CA GLU A 192 -14.08 -4.35 13.55
C GLU A 192 -13.37 -5.44 12.75
N PHE A 193 -13.11 -5.20 11.46
CA PHE A 193 -12.37 -6.14 10.63
C PHE A 193 -10.85 -6.06 10.81
N TYR A 194 -10.21 -4.92 10.50
CA TYR A 194 -8.76 -4.81 10.40
C TYR A 194 -8.04 -4.83 11.75
N VAL A 195 -8.72 -4.41 12.83
CA VAL A 195 -8.15 -4.40 14.19
C VAL A 195 -8.62 -5.62 14.95
N ASP A 196 -9.93 -5.84 15.04
CA ASP A 196 -10.47 -6.84 15.95
C ASP A 196 -10.41 -8.26 15.35
N ALA A 197 -10.76 -8.45 14.08
CA ALA A 197 -10.68 -9.77 13.44
C ALA A 197 -9.30 -10.09 12.83
N LEU A 198 -8.66 -9.14 12.15
CA LEU A 198 -7.39 -9.36 11.47
C LEU A 198 -6.21 -9.25 12.43
N GLY A 199 -6.29 -8.37 13.43
CA GLY A 199 -5.31 -8.26 14.50
C GLY A 199 -4.23 -7.20 14.30
N PHE A 200 -4.41 -6.18 13.45
CA PHE A 200 -3.50 -5.03 13.49
C PHE A 200 -3.71 -4.18 14.75
N ASP A 201 -2.69 -3.41 15.12
CA ASP A 201 -2.80 -2.34 16.11
C ASP A 201 -3.25 -1.04 15.44
N VAL A 202 -4.06 -0.25 16.15
CA VAL A 202 -4.41 1.12 15.73
C VAL A 202 -3.21 2.02 15.97
N THR A 203 -2.79 2.75 14.95
CA THR A 203 -1.65 3.68 15.03
C THR A 203 -2.08 5.13 14.94
N ALA A 204 -3.12 5.45 14.19
CA ALA A 204 -3.71 6.79 14.16
C ALA A 204 -5.17 6.73 13.72
N GLU A 205 -5.96 7.71 14.16
CA GLU A 205 -7.36 7.89 13.72
C GLU A 205 -7.63 9.36 13.41
N LEU A 206 -8.32 9.63 12.29
CA LEU A 206 -8.70 10.99 11.89
C LEU A 206 -10.19 11.20 12.07
N GLY A 207 -10.64 11.41 13.32
CA GLY A 207 -11.98 11.89 13.64
C GLY A 207 -13.13 11.11 12.99
N GLY A 208 -12.99 9.78 12.84
CA GLY A 208 -13.97 8.90 12.19
C GLY A 208 -14.01 8.99 10.65
N SER A 209 -13.03 9.65 10.03
CA SER A 209 -12.87 9.74 8.57
C SER A 209 -11.80 8.81 8.00
N ALA A 210 -10.82 8.42 8.81
CA ALA A 210 -9.80 7.44 8.45
C ALA A 210 -9.29 6.70 9.68
N LEU A 211 -8.85 5.46 9.46
CA LEU A 211 -8.23 4.57 10.43
C LEU A 211 -6.91 4.07 9.85
N PHE A 212 -5.83 4.18 10.61
CA PHE A 212 -4.48 3.74 10.25
C PHE A 212 -4.07 2.61 11.20
N VAL A 213 -3.54 1.53 10.62
CA VAL A 213 -3.23 0.31 11.37
C VAL A 213 -1.90 -0.29 10.96
N SER A 214 -1.20 -0.92 11.90
CA SER A 214 0.10 -1.54 11.65
C SER A 214 0.38 -2.73 12.57
N ALA A 215 1.49 -3.42 12.30
CA ALA A 215 2.07 -4.41 13.19
C ALA A 215 3.46 -3.93 13.59
N GLY A 216 3.87 -4.22 14.83
CA GLY A 216 5.22 -3.93 15.32
C GLY A 216 5.59 -2.44 15.37
N GLY A 217 4.60 -1.57 15.60
CA GLY A 217 4.83 -0.14 15.80
C GLY A 217 5.29 0.62 14.56
N TYR A 218 5.00 0.11 13.35
CA TYR A 218 5.14 0.91 12.13
C TYR A 218 4.08 2.02 12.07
N HIS A 219 4.28 3.11 11.32
CA HIS A 219 3.31 4.22 11.31
C HIS A 219 1.95 3.76 10.74
N HIS A 220 1.93 2.95 9.67
CA HIS A 220 0.78 2.18 9.19
C HIS A 220 1.20 1.25 8.05
N HIS A 221 0.67 0.03 8.03
CA HIS A 221 0.76 -0.88 6.87
C HIS A 221 -0.50 -0.78 6.01
N MET A 222 -1.64 -0.51 6.64
CA MET A 222 -2.90 -0.28 5.96
C MET A 222 -3.60 0.93 6.54
N ALA A 223 -4.34 1.61 5.70
CA ALA A 223 -5.24 2.66 6.12
C ALA A 223 -6.58 2.53 5.39
N MET A 224 -7.67 2.90 6.07
CA MET A 224 -9.02 2.80 5.56
C MET A 224 -9.70 4.15 5.76
N ASN A 225 -10.09 4.82 4.68
CA ASN A 225 -10.75 6.12 4.73
C ASN A 225 -12.13 6.11 4.07
N VAL A 226 -12.95 7.09 4.43
CA VAL A 226 -14.29 7.30 3.85
C VAL A 226 -14.39 8.63 3.10
N TRP A 227 -13.25 9.23 2.72
CA TRP A 227 -13.19 10.60 2.19
C TRP A 227 -14.02 10.78 0.93
N ASN A 228 -13.96 9.80 0.02
CA ASN A 228 -14.71 9.81 -1.24
C ASN A 228 -15.79 8.73 -1.29
N SER A 229 -15.83 7.80 -0.33
CA SER A 229 -16.58 6.55 -0.40
C SER A 229 -17.53 6.32 0.78
N ARG A 230 -17.83 7.35 1.58
CA ARG A 230 -18.72 7.22 2.74
C ARG A 230 -20.05 6.56 2.35
N GLY A 231 -20.40 5.48 3.04
CA GLY A 231 -21.60 4.69 2.78
C GLY A 231 -21.45 3.67 1.64
N ALA A 232 -20.27 3.52 1.04
CA ALA A 232 -20.01 2.48 0.04
C ALA A 232 -20.23 1.08 0.61
N GLY A 233 -20.98 0.26 -0.14
CA GLY A 233 -21.15 -1.15 0.15
C GLY A 233 -20.04 -2.02 -0.46
N PRO A 234 -20.20 -3.35 -0.38
CA PRO A 234 -19.31 -4.30 -1.04
C PRO A 234 -19.12 -3.99 -2.54
N ARG A 235 -17.87 -3.99 -2.99
CA ARG A 235 -17.53 -3.64 -4.37
C ARG A 235 -17.89 -4.77 -5.34
N MET A 236 -18.16 -4.40 -6.58
CA MET A 236 -18.25 -5.32 -7.71
C MET A 236 -16.88 -5.40 -8.41
N PRO A 237 -16.60 -6.47 -9.19
CA PRO A 237 -15.37 -6.54 -9.99
C PRO A 237 -15.22 -5.31 -10.89
N ALA A 238 -14.05 -4.68 -10.81
CA ALA A 238 -13.70 -3.47 -11.54
C ALA A 238 -12.17 -3.40 -11.71
N LEU A 239 -11.71 -2.56 -12.64
CA LEU A 239 -10.31 -2.19 -12.76
C LEU A 239 -9.81 -1.52 -11.46
N GLY A 240 -8.51 -1.60 -11.22
CA GLY A 240 -7.85 -1.11 -10.01
C GLY A 240 -7.53 -2.23 -9.03
N LEU A 241 -7.89 -2.11 -7.75
CA LEU A 241 -7.49 -3.11 -6.75
C LEU A 241 -7.91 -4.53 -7.16
N GLY A 242 -6.95 -5.43 -7.31
CA GLY A 242 -7.18 -6.86 -7.42
C GLY A 242 -7.04 -7.54 -6.07
N ARG A 243 -5.89 -7.32 -5.41
CA ARG A 243 -5.50 -8.03 -4.20
C ARG A 243 -4.45 -7.27 -3.39
N VAL A 244 -4.51 -7.38 -2.07
CA VAL A 244 -3.49 -6.91 -1.13
C VAL A 244 -2.80 -8.13 -0.50
N ASP A 245 -1.47 -8.18 -0.55
CA ASP A 245 -0.71 -9.28 0.05
C ASP A 245 -0.08 -8.82 1.38
N LEU A 246 -0.10 -9.68 2.38
CA LEU A 246 0.55 -9.56 3.68
C LEU A 246 1.66 -10.62 3.76
N ALA A 247 2.86 -10.20 4.12
CA ALA A 247 4.02 -11.05 4.31
C ALA A 247 4.28 -11.25 5.81
N LEU A 248 4.00 -12.46 6.30
CA LEU A 248 4.18 -12.87 7.69
C LEU A 248 5.57 -13.51 7.90
N PRO A 249 6.11 -13.49 9.12
CA PRO A 249 7.49 -13.95 9.36
C PRO A 249 7.67 -15.47 9.29
N ASP A 250 6.66 -16.25 9.64
CA ASP A 250 6.73 -17.71 9.77
C ASP A 250 5.34 -18.37 9.66
N GLN A 251 5.36 -19.71 9.57
CA GLN A 251 4.15 -20.53 9.42
C GLN A 251 3.25 -20.51 10.66
N ASP A 252 3.85 -20.36 11.85
CA ASP A 252 3.09 -20.27 13.10
C ASP A 252 2.23 -19.00 13.09
N SER A 253 2.82 -17.86 12.72
CA SER A 253 2.10 -16.59 12.56
C SER A 253 0.97 -16.67 11.52
N LEU A 254 1.16 -17.43 10.44
CA LEU A 254 0.14 -17.64 9.42
C LEU A 254 -1.02 -18.50 9.95
N GLY A 255 -0.71 -19.55 10.71
CA GLY A 255 -1.70 -20.38 11.40
C GLY A 255 -2.51 -19.57 12.42
N GLU A 256 -1.84 -18.77 13.25
CA GLU A 256 -2.48 -17.88 14.24
C GLU A 256 -3.44 -16.88 13.57
N LEU A 257 -3.05 -16.31 12.42
CA LEU A 257 -3.93 -15.45 11.64
C LEU A 257 -5.16 -16.22 11.13
N GLY A 258 -4.99 -17.42 10.60
CA GLY A 258 -6.09 -18.25 10.11
C GLY A 258 -7.09 -18.63 11.21
N GLU A 259 -6.59 -19.02 12.39
CA GLU A 259 -7.43 -19.33 13.56
C GLU A 259 -8.20 -18.10 14.04
N ARG A 260 -7.53 -16.94 14.11
CA ARG A 260 -8.16 -15.68 14.52
C ARG A 260 -9.26 -15.26 13.56
N LEU A 261 -9.02 -15.27 12.25
CA LEU A 261 -10.03 -14.96 11.26
C LEU A 261 -11.25 -15.91 11.36
N SER A 262 -10.99 -17.22 11.53
CA SER A 262 -12.03 -18.22 11.70
C SER A 262 -12.85 -18.01 12.98
N HIS A 263 -12.19 -17.65 14.09
CA HIS A 263 -12.85 -17.31 15.36
C HIS A 263 -13.82 -16.13 15.20
N HIS A 264 -13.46 -15.13 14.40
CA HIS A 264 -14.30 -13.99 14.07
C HIS A 264 -15.32 -14.26 12.94
N GLY A 265 -15.43 -15.51 12.48
CA GLY A 265 -16.39 -15.93 11.46
C GLY A 265 -16.04 -15.50 10.03
N VAL A 266 -14.83 -15.00 9.80
CA VAL A 266 -14.34 -14.67 8.46
C VAL A 266 -14.08 -15.96 7.70
N GLN A 267 -14.64 -16.06 6.49
CA GLN A 267 -14.38 -17.20 5.61
C GLN A 267 -12.96 -17.08 5.04
N ILE A 268 -12.18 -18.13 5.20
CA ILE A 268 -10.81 -18.23 4.69
C ILE A 268 -10.69 -19.40 3.73
N ALA A 269 -9.79 -19.27 2.75
CA ALA A 269 -9.29 -20.36 1.94
C ALA A 269 -7.80 -20.53 2.23
N ASP A 270 -7.40 -21.72 2.68
CA ASP A 270 -6.02 -22.05 3.03
C ASP A 270 -5.55 -23.20 2.13
N ASP A 271 -4.46 -22.97 1.38
CA ASP A 271 -3.83 -23.96 0.51
C ASP A 271 -2.55 -24.59 1.13
N GLY A 272 -2.30 -24.32 2.40
CA GLY A 272 -1.10 -24.73 3.15
C GLY A 272 0.12 -23.84 2.92
N ARG A 273 0.00 -22.80 2.07
CA ARG A 273 1.06 -21.81 1.81
C ARG A 273 0.55 -20.38 1.96
N THR A 274 -0.73 -20.17 1.65
CA THR A 274 -1.40 -18.88 1.61
C THR A 274 -2.76 -18.99 2.27
N VAL A 275 -3.09 -18.02 3.13
CA VAL A 275 -4.44 -17.82 3.66
C VAL A 275 -5.08 -16.66 2.89
N SER A 276 -6.17 -16.94 2.17
CA SER A 276 -6.90 -15.97 1.35
C SER A 276 -8.27 -15.66 1.95
N PHE A 277 -8.65 -14.39 2.00
CA PHE A 277 -9.90 -13.93 2.61
C PHE A 277 -10.34 -12.58 2.03
N THR A 278 -11.53 -12.12 2.41
CA THR A 278 -12.07 -10.83 1.97
C THR A 278 -12.49 -9.96 3.13
N ASP A 279 -12.25 -8.66 3.00
CA ASP A 279 -12.80 -7.67 3.92
C ASP A 279 -14.31 -7.42 3.70
N PRO A 280 -14.98 -6.61 4.54
CA PRO A 280 -16.40 -6.30 4.40
C PRO A 280 -16.79 -5.64 3.07
N TRP A 281 -15.83 -5.05 2.35
CA TRP A 281 -16.04 -4.42 1.06
C TRP A 281 -15.69 -5.33 -0.13
N ARG A 282 -15.34 -6.60 0.12
CA ARG A 282 -14.85 -7.56 -0.90
C ARG A 282 -13.53 -7.13 -1.54
N ASN A 283 -12.68 -6.42 -0.79
CA ASN A 283 -11.26 -6.38 -1.12
C ASN A 283 -10.68 -7.76 -0.79
N VAL A 284 -9.87 -8.31 -1.70
CA VAL A 284 -9.23 -9.61 -1.52
C VAL A 284 -7.89 -9.40 -0.83
N LEU A 285 -7.64 -10.15 0.24
CA LEU A 285 -6.38 -10.15 0.97
C LEU A 285 -5.80 -11.55 0.99
N HIS A 286 -4.49 -11.64 0.75
CA HIS A 286 -3.72 -12.87 0.92
C HIS A 286 -2.67 -12.66 1.99
N ALA A 287 -2.46 -13.66 2.83
CA ALA A 287 -1.38 -13.73 3.78
C ALA A 287 -0.51 -14.94 3.46
N ALA A 288 0.81 -14.74 3.39
CA ALA A 288 1.78 -15.82 3.17
C ALA A 288 3.06 -15.53 3.94
N VAL A 289 3.89 -16.57 4.11
CA VAL A 289 5.23 -16.41 4.71
C VAL A 289 6.19 -15.81 3.67
N ARG A 290 7.02 -14.86 4.12
CA ARG A 290 8.04 -14.19 3.31
C ARG A 290 9.07 -15.14 2.67
#